data_AF-A0A0Q6B254-F1
#
_entry.id   AF-A0A0Q6B254-F1
#
_cell.length_a   1.000
_cell.length_b   1.000
_cell.length_c   1.000
_cell.angle_alpha   90.00
_cell.angle_beta   90.00
_cell.angle_gamma   90.00
#
_symmetry.space_group_name_H-M   'P 1'
#
loop_
_entity.id
_entity.type
_entity.pdbx_description
1 polymer ?
#
loop_
_entity_poly.entity_id
_entity_poly.type
_entity_poly.pdbx_seq_one_letter_code
_entity_poly.pdbx_strand_id
1 'polypeptide(L)'
;MENRFRIDGDELGIDLRASSVTLGDDGVVDARIVAGRVPEVADWSDEPPSLVFRDVPVKFDGATFGATVDDELLDEHEIVFRLGENLDVHGVLSLGAGDRLRFVGTTHVSGEPKAWRLDVSIGFGGSARRTAI
;
A
#
# COMPACT_ATOMS: atom_id res chain seq x y z
N MET A 1 -0.62 4.99 -15.53
CA MET A 1 0.31 4.20 -14.68
C MET A 1 -0.27 2.82 -14.50
N GLU A 2 0.57 1.80 -14.44
CA GLU A 2 0.15 0.40 -14.28
C GLU A 2 0.12 0.00 -12.79
N ASN A 3 -0.52 -1.11 -12.47
CA ASN A 3 -0.49 -1.68 -11.12
C ASN A 3 0.93 -2.20 -10.83
N ARG A 4 1.48 -1.87 -9.66
CA ARG A 4 2.84 -2.26 -9.29
C ARG A 4 3.03 -2.42 -7.79
N PHE A 5 3.91 -3.33 -7.44
CA PHE A 5 4.45 -3.48 -6.09
C PHE A 5 5.96 -3.59 -6.24
N ARG A 6 6.68 -2.54 -5.88
CA ARG A 6 8.13 -2.50 -6.06
C ARG A 6 8.86 -2.33 -4.73
N ILE A 7 9.91 -3.10 -4.54
CA ILE A 7 10.84 -3.02 -3.42
C ILE A 7 12.24 -2.71 -3.95
N ASP A 8 12.82 -1.58 -3.56
CA ASP A 8 14.16 -1.10 -3.94
C ASP A 8 14.50 -1.01 -5.44
N GLY A 9 13.58 -1.30 -6.35
CA GLY A 9 13.97 -1.55 -7.74
C GLY A 9 13.21 -2.68 -8.37
N ASP A 10 13.02 -3.75 -7.59
CA ASP A 10 12.45 -5.01 -8.02
C ASP A 10 10.93 -4.93 -8.10
N GLU A 11 10.41 -5.14 -9.30
CA GLU A 11 8.97 -5.08 -9.60
C GLU A 11 8.35 -6.46 -9.37
N LEU A 12 7.65 -6.61 -8.24
CA LEU A 12 7.00 -7.85 -7.82
C LEU A 12 5.62 -8.04 -8.47
N GLY A 13 5.02 -6.98 -9.00
CA GLY A 13 3.64 -6.96 -9.46
C GLY A 13 2.64 -7.08 -8.30
N ILE A 14 1.34 -7.07 -8.61
CA ILE A 14 0.26 -7.16 -7.61
C ILE A 14 -0.58 -8.40 -7.88
N ASP A 15 -0.87 -9.18 -6.84
CA ASP A 15 -1.96 -10.15 -6.89
C ASP A 15 -3.30 -9.42 -6.71
N LEU A 16 -3.98 -9.16 -7.82
CA LEU A 16 -5.26 -8.46 -7.85
C LEU A 16 -6.42 -9.25 -7.23
N ARG A 17 -6.29 -10.58 -7.06
CA ARG A 17 -7.33 -11.39 -6.41
C ARG A 17 -7.19 -11.36 -4.90
N ALA A 18 -5.97 -11.23 -4.40
CA ALA A 18 -5.68 -11.09 -2.98
C ALA A 18 -5.66 -9.63 -2.49
N SER A 19 -5.71 -8.67 -3.42
CA SER A 19 -5.70 -7.24 -3.11
C SER A 19 -7.11 -6.63 -3.12
N SER A 20 -7.32 -5.65 -2.24
CA SER A 20 -8.56 -4.89 -2.14
C SER A 20 -8.25 -3.45 -1.74
N VAL A 21 -9.02 -2.51 -2.28
CA VAL A 21 -8.99 -1.10 -1.87
C VAL A 21 -10.41 -0.57 -1.86
N THR A 22 -10.77 0.09 -0.77
CA THR A 22 -12.04 0.80 -0.58
C THR A 22 -11.71 2.22 -0.16
N LEU A 23 -12.45 3.18 -0.72
CA LEU A 23 -12.47 4.57 -0.29
C LEU A 23 -13.91 4.88 0.14
N GLY A 24 -14.08 5.20 1.42
CA GLY A 24 -15.36 5.68 1.95
C GLY A 24 -15.69 7.09 1.47
N ASP A 25 -16.98 7.42 1.47
CA ASP A 25 -17.47 8.77 1.13
C ASP A 25 -17.00 9.84 2.15
N ASP A 26 -16.55 9.40 3.32
CA ASP A 26 -15.94 10.19 4.39
C ASP A 26 -14.44 10.45 4.19
N GLY A 27 -13.83 9.89 3.14
CA GLY A 27 -12.41 10.02 2.86
C GLY A 27 -11.54 9.07 3.68
N VAL A 28 -12.09 7.94 4.14
CA VAL A 28 -11.31 6.89 4.82
C VAL A 28 -10.92 5.78 3.85
N VAL A 29 -9.66 5.35 3.90
CA VAL A 29 -9.11 4.27 3.07
C VAL A 29 -8.94 2.98 3.87
N ASP A 30 -9.48 1.90 3.31
CA ASP A 30 -9.15 0.52 3.67
C ASP A 30 -8.50 -0.18 2.48
N ALA A 31 -7.26 -0.61 2.65
CA ALA A 31 -6.52 -1.28 1.59
C ALA A 31 -5.68 -2.45 2.12
N ARG A 32 -5.68 -3.54 1.34
CA ARG A 32 -4.71 -4.61 1.43
C ARG A 32 -4.16 -4.82 0.03
N ILE A 33 -2.87 -4.61 -0.15
CA ILE A 33 -2.20 -4.75 -1.44
C ILE A 33 -1.16 -5.85 -1.30
N VAL A 34 -1.34 -6.95 -2.03
CA VAL A 34 -0.48 -8.13 -1.94
C VAL A 34 0.42 -8.17 -3.17
N ALA A 35 1.72 -8.34 -2.96
CA ALA A 35 2.68 -8.53 -4.04
C ALA A 35 2.38 -9.83 -4.80
N GLY A 36 2.70 -9.87 -6.10
CA GLY A 36 2.48 -11.06 -6.93
C GLY A 36 3.45 -12.20 -6.65
N ARG A 37 4.58 -11.92 -5.99
CA ARG A 37 5.61 -12.88 -5.62
C ARG A 37 6.41 -12.41 -4.41
N VAL A 38 7.13 -13.34 -3.79
CA VAL A 38 8.15 -13.03 -2.77
C VAL A 38 9.35 -12.36 -3.47
N PRO A 39 9.92 -11.27 -2.92
CA PRO A 39 11.15 -10.69 -3.43
C PRO A 39 12.33 -11.66 -3.24
N GLU A 40 13.24 -11.73 -4.20
CA GLU A 40 14.38 -12.69 -4.16
C GLU A 40 15.26 -12.51 -2.91
N VAL A 41 15.33 -11.28 -2.39
CA VAL A 41 16.08 -10.95 -1.17
C VAL A 41 15.44 -11.47 0.11
N ALA A 42 14.16 -11.88 0.09
CA ALA A 42 13.44 -12.42 1.24
C ALA A 42 13.27 -13.94 1.12
N ASP A 43 14.37 -14.67 0.93
CA ASP A 43 14.37 -16.12 0.76
C ASP A 43 13.87 -16.91 1.99
N TRP A 44 13.79 -16.24 3.14
CA TRP A 44 13.23 -16.75 4.39
C TRP A 44 11.69 -16.71 4.45
N SER A 45 11.02 -16.07 3.49
CA SER A 45 9.57 -15.93 3.47
C SER A 45 8.93 -16.81 2.40
N ASP A 46 7.94 -17.61 2.79
CA ASP A 46 7.14 -18.42 1.86
C ASP A 46 5.93 -17.65 1.29
N GLU A 47 5.59 -16.50 1.87
CA GLU A 47 4.40 -15.72 1.53
C GLU A 47 4.78 -14.36 0.89
N PRO A 48 4.13 -13.95 -0.21
CA PRO A 48 4.35 -12.64 -0.79
C PRO A 48 4.05 -11.51 0.21
N PRO A 49 4.87 -10.43 0.22
CA PRO A 49 4.62 -9.33 1.13
C PRO A 49 3.29 -8.64 0.83
N SER A 50 2.73 -7.98 1.84
CA SER A 50 1.54 -7.14 1.66
C SER A 50 1.64 -5.82 2.40
N LEU A 51 1.01 -4.79 1.84
CA LEU A 51 0.88 -3.49 2.47
C LEU A 51 -0.58 -3.30 2.89
N VAL A 52 -0.79 -3.02 4.17
CA VAL A 52 -2.12 -2.87 4.77
C VAL A 52 -2.29 -1.44 5.26
N PHE A 53 -3.43 -0.84 4.94
CA PHE A 53 -3.93 0.40 5.48
C PHE A 53 -5.35 0.12 5.98
N ARG A 54 -5.63 0.36 7.25
CA ARG A 54 -6.99 0.23 7.80
C ARG A 54 -7.42 1.52 8.43
N ASP A 55 -8.62 1.96 8.08
CA ASP A 55 -9.25 3.16 8.64
C ASP A 55 -8.40 4.43 8.46
N VAL A 56 -7.66 4.57 7.36
CA VAL A 56 -6.71 5.70 7.18
C VAL A 56 -7.42 6.92 6.58
N PRO A 57 -7.53 8.04 7.32
CA PRO A 57 -8.15 9.24 6.79
C PRO A 57 -7.20 9.93 5.80
N VAL A 58 -7.71 10.23 4.61
CA VAL A 58 -6.99 10.99 3.58
C VAL A 58 -7.63 12.34 3.39
N LYS A 59 -6.81 13.37 3.22
CA LYS A 59 -7.25 14.76 3.08
C LYS A 59 -6.53 15.45 1.94
N PHE A 60 -7.13 16.52 1.42
CA PHE A 60 -6.47 17.38 0.45
C PHE A 60 -5.47 18.30 1.16
N ASP A 61 -4.20 18.26 0.75
CA ASP A 61 -3.13 19.09 1.31
C ASP A 61 -2.82 20.36 0.48
N GLY A 62 -3.58 20.60 -0.59
CA GLY A 62 -3.33 21.70 -1.54
C GLY A 62 -2.71 21.24 -2.86
N ALA A 63 -2.14 20.04 -2.93
CA ALA A 63 -1.54 19.47 -4.13
C ALA A 63 -2.10 18.09 -4.47
N THR A 64 -2.25 17.23 -3.46
CA THR A 64 -2.73 15.86 -3.60
C THR A 64 -3.73 15.53 -2.52
N PHE A 65 -4.55 14.50 -2.76
CA PHE A 65 -5.42 13.94 -1.74
C PHE A 65 -4.69 12.72 -1.15
N GLY A 66 -4.42 12.70 0.15
CA GLY A 66 -3.54 11.69 0.72
C GLY A 66 -3.29 11.83 2.21
N ALA A 67 -2.30 11.08 2.69
CA ALA A 67 -1.82 11.10 4.06
C ALA A 67 -0.30 10.87 4.08
N THR A 68 0.39 11.59 4.97
CA THR A 68 1.76 11.25 5.35
C THR A 68 1.68 10.18 6.42
N VAL A 69 2.36 9.06 6.21
CA VAL A 69 2.48 8.00 7.20
C VAL A 69 3.73 8.28 8.03
N ASP A 70 3.51 8.85 9.20
CA ASP A 70 4.49 9.12 10.26
C ASP A 70 4.09 8.39 11.54
N ASP A 71 4.89 8.50 12.60
CA ASP A 71 4.69 7.76 13.84
C ASP A 71 3.32 8.05 14.50
N GLU A 72 2.83 9.29 14.39
CA GLU A 72 1.50 9.67 14.92
C GLU A 72 0.39 8.91 14.19
N LEU A 73 0.45 8.84 12.86
CA LEU A 73 -0.54 8.08 12.09
C LEU A 73 -0.44 6.56 12.31
N LEU A 74 0.78 6.04 12.48
CA LEU A 74 1.03 4.62 12.77
C LEU A 74 0.46 4.21 14.14
N ASP A 75 0.53 5.10 15.14
CA ASP A 75 -0.01 4.83 16.48
C ASP A 75 -1.55 4.83 16.50
N GLU A 76 -2.18 5.58 15.61
CA GLU A 76 -3.64 5.71 15.53
C GLU A 76 -4.31 4.64 14.65
N HIS A 77 -3.61 4.13 13.63
CA HIS A 77 -4.20 3.29 12.59
C HIS A 77 -3.35 2.05 12.26
N GLU A 78 -3.99 0.96 11.82
CA GLU A 78 -3.23 -0.22 11.35
C GLU A 78 -2.66 0.05 9.95
N ILE A 79 -1.40 0.46 9.91
CA ILE A 79 -0.64 0.68 8.69
C ILE A 79 0.65 -0.14 8.76
N VAL A 80 0.69 -1.26 8.05
CA VAL A 80 1.79 -2.22 8.20
C VAL A 80 2.23 -2.81 6.86
N PHE A 81 3.53 -3.02 6.73
CA PHE A 81 4.11 -3.92 5.74
C PHE A 81 4.28 -5.30 6.37
N ARG A 82 3.65 -6.31 5.78
CA ARG A 82 3.72 -7.69 6.27
C ARG A 82 4.68 -8.50 5.41
N LEU A 83 5.71 -9.06 6.04
CA LEU A 83 6.67 -9.98 5.44
C LEU A 83 7.26 -10.88 6.52
N GLY A 84 6.62 -12.03 6.79
CA GLY A 84 6.94 -12.91 7.93
C GLY A 84 6.56 -12.32 9.30
N GLU A 85 6.66 -11.01 9.45
CA GLU A 85 6.23 -10.21 10.60
C GLU A 85 5.52 -8.92 10.12
N ASN A 86 4.93 -8.17 11.05
CA ASN A 86 4.38 -6.84 10.77
C ASN A 86 5.46 -5.79 11.04
N LEU A 87 5.71 -4.96 10.03
CA LEU A 87 6.73 -3.93 10.05
C LEU A 87 6.09 -2.57 9.82
N ASP A 88 6.59 -1.57 10.52
CA ASP A 88 6.20 -0.19 10.33
C ASP A 88 6.65 0.31 8.95
N VAL A 89 5.88 1.25 8.42
CA VAL A 89 6.18 1.93 7.16
C VAL A 89 6.07 3.43 7.34
N HIS A 90 6.99 4.16 6.71
CA HIS A 90 6.97 5.61 6.69
C HIS A 90 6.93 6.09 5.25
N GLY A 91 6.11 7.08 4.93
CA GLY A 91 6.01 7.54 3.56
C GLY A 91 4.79 8.39 3.27
N VAL A 92 4.38 8.38 2.02
CA VAL A 92 3.23 9.16 1.54
C VAL A 92 2.25 8.23 0.83
N LEU A 93 1.03 8.19 1.36
CA LEU A 93 -0.14 7.63 0.71
C LEU A 93 -0.84 8.73 -0.08
N SER A 94 -1.18 8.47 -1.33
CA SER A 94 -1.81 9.44 -2.21
C SER A 94 -2.88 8.78 -3.09
N LEU A 95 -3.94 9.54 -3.33
CA LEU A 95 -4.98 9.26 -4.30
C LEU A 95 -4.73 10.07 -5.57
N GLY A 96 -4.50 9.35 -6.66
CA GLY A 96 -4.34 9.89 -8.00
C GLY A 96 -5.64 9.83 -8.81
N ALA A 97 -5.64 10.52 -9.95
CA ALA A 97 -6.73 10.47 -10.91
C ALA A 97 -7.04 9.03 -11.38
N GLY A 98 -8.33 8.77 -11.63
CA GLY A 98 -8.81 7.45 -12.07
C GLY A 98 -8.77 6.41 -10.96
N ASP A 99 -9.20 6.80 -9.75
CA ASP A 99 -9.35 5.93 -8.58
C ASP A 99 -8.09 5.12 -8.30
N ARG A 100 -6.97 5.80 -8.14
CA ARG A 100 -5.66 5.14 -7.99
C ARG A 100 -5.05 5.44 -6.64
N LEU A 101 -4.76 4.38 -5.88
CA LEU A 101 -4.01 4.49 -4.65
C LEU A 101 -2.52 4.34 -4.99
N ARG A 102 -1.68 5.18 -4.39
CA ARG A 102 -0.23 5.08 -4.48
C ARG A 102 0.39 5.33 -3.12
N PHE A 103 1.27 4.43 -2.72
CA PHE A 103 2.15 4.61 -1.58
C PHE A 103 3.61 4.64 -2.04
N VAL A 104 4.36 5.63 -1.57
CA VAL A 104 5.82 5.68 -1.72
C VAL A 104 6.42 5.91 -0.34
N GLY A 105 7.27 4.98 0.10
CA GLY A 105 7.78 5.02 1.46
C GLY A 105 8.95 4.06 1.67
N THR A 106 9.21 3.78 2.93
CA THR A 106 10.26 2.88 3.39
C THR A 106 9.78 2.01 4.54
N THR A 107 10.37 0.83 4.67
CA THR A 107 10.18 -0.07 5.81
C THR A 107 11.54 -0.61 6.26
N HIS A 108 11.68 -0.92 7.55
CA HIS A 108 12.89 -1.52 8.08
C HIS A 108 12.64 -3.01 8.31
N VAL A 109 13.40 -3.85 7.60
CA VAL A 109 13.34 -5.31 7.75
C VAL A 109 14.47 -5.76 8.68
N SER A 110 14.17 -6.65 9.62
CA SER A 110 15.18 -7.16 10.56
C SER A 110 16.31 -7.87 9.82
N GLY A 111 17.56 -7.59 10.22
CA GLY A 111 18.76 -8.15 9.58
C GLY A 111 19.23 -7.37 8.33
N GLU A 112 18.42 -6.47 7.79
CA GLU A 112 18.78 -5.65 6.65
C GLU A 112 19.46 -4.34 7.08
N PRO A 113 20.63 -3.99 6.51
CA PRO A 113 21.41 -2.82 6.93
C PRO A 113 20.80 -1.49 6.47
N LYS A 114 19.81 -1.51 5.58
CA LYS A 114 19.16 -0.33 5.01
C LYS A 114 17.66 -0.56 4.98
N ALA A 115 16.91 0.53 5.16
CA ALA A 115 15.48 0.51 4.90
C ALA A 115 15.22 0.17 3.43
N TRP A 116 14.22 -0.69 3.22
CA TRP A 116 13.74 -1.02 1.88
C TRP A 116 12.80 0.06 1.39
N ARG A 117 12.97 0.51 0.16
CA ARG A 117 12.09 1.48 -0.48
C ARG A 117 10.90 0.80 -1.14
N LEU A 118 9.70 1.26 -0.80
CA LEU A 118 8.43 0.80 -1.36
C LEU A 118 7.92 1.81 -2.41
N ASP A 119 7.50 1.33 -3.58
CA ASP A 119 6.65 2.07 -4.54
C ASP A 119 5.50 1.16 -4.96
N VAL A 120 4.33 1.40 -4.38
CA VAL A 120 3.14 0.58 -4.58
C VAL A 120 2.07 1.44 -5.23
N SER A 121 1.47 0.96 -6.32
CA SER A 121 0.35 1.63 -6.97
C SER A 121 -0.68 0.64 -7.45
N ILE A 122 -1.94 0.88 -7.12
CA ILE A 122 -3.07 0.03 -7.51
C ILE A 122 -4.25 0.90 -7.95
N GLY A 123 -4.85 0.57 -9.09
CA GLY A 123 -6.15 1.11 -9.46
C GLY A 123 -7.27 0.39 -8.70
N PHE A 124 -8.18 1.17 -8.15
CA PHE A 124 -9.47 0.74 -7.60
C PHE A 124 -10.59 1.40 -8.43
N GLY A 125 -11.86 1.04 -8.26
CA GLY A 125 -12.95 1.66 -9.05
C GLY A 125 -13.30 1.04 -10.42
N GLY A 126 -12.58 -0.01 -10.86
CA GLY A 126 -12.86 -0.71 -12.12
C GLY A 126 -14.01 -1.73 -12.11
N SER A 127 -14.67 -2.00 -10.97
CA SER A 127 -15.67 -3.07 -10.89
C SER A 127 -16.74 -2.82 -9.81
N ALA A 128 -17.47 -1.70 -9.89
CA ALA A 128 -18.70 -1.49 -9.13
C ALA A 128 -19.64 -0.38 -9.68
N ARG A 129 -19.70 -0.12 -10.99
CA ARG A 129 -20.98 0.36 -11.55
C ARG A 129 -21.90 -0.85 -11.72
N ARG A 130 -22.53 -1.26 -10.62
CA ARG A 130 -23.78 -2.03 -10.72
C ARG A 130 -24.74 -1.18 -11.52
N THR A 131 -25.05 -1.62 -12.74
CA THR A 131 -26.20 -1.15 -13.50
C THR A 131 -27.41 -1.20 -12.58
N ALA A 132 -27.95 -0.04 -12.24
CA ALA A 132 -29.29 0.04 -11.68
C ALA A 132 -30.23 -0.55 -12.75
N ILE A 133 -30.88 -1.66 -12.40
CA ILE A 133 -31.98 -2.25 -13.16
C ILE A 133 -33.26 -1.54 -12.72
#